data_AF-A0A836RFM8-F1
#
_entry.id   AF-A0A836RFM8-F1
#
_cell.length_a   1.000
_cell.length_b   1.000
_cell.length_c   1.000
_cell.angle_alpha   90.00
_cell.angle_beta   90.00
_cell.angle_gamma   90.00
#
_symmetry.space_group_name_H-M   'P 1'
#
loop_
_entity.id
_entity.type
_entity.pdbx_description
1 polymer ?
#
loop_
_entity_poly.entity_id
_entity_poly.type
_entity_poly.pdbx_seq_one_letter_code
_entity_poly.pdbx_strand_id
1 'polypeptide(L)'
;SKKNPGQPVTISEWYDAAFGDNLPNLKATAIADERYKDKEYPVYEYMRDHGAWLEENKIYSAQEREIKDDGKNYIAHGHKYNKHHVHTDKRTGVMSVEHDGKKKSIGIEIDGKKMEGFATLDKKLEREKETLYVILQQKELEKRKYNLMIQAKKQTLKKLSKDEAYFLKTKKELEKSSKKVQSIIESLSKRIKEKSYKNLIKRKGIFSWPVRGKVVSLFGKKVHPEFKTVYFSSGIDILSKEGEKVRACADGEVIYTGFMKGLGKLIIIYHGGNIATIYGYLKDVIVKNRDIVKKGTVIGTVGISPKTGDPTLHFEVRVDTVPVDPLQWL
;
A
#
# COMPACT_ATOMS: atom_id res chain seq x y z
N SER A 1 -54.53 44.04 34.45
CA SER A 1 -53.37 44.18 35.35
C SER A 1 -53.78 43.70 36.74
N LYS A 2 -52.90 43.02 37.49
CA LYS A 2 -53.16 42.69 38.91
C LYS A 2 -53.19 43.96 39.78
N LYS A 3 -52.42 44.98 39.37
CA LYS A 3 -52.33 46.28 40.02
C LYS A 3 -53.53 47.18 39.69
N ASN A 4 -53.96 47.17 38.43
CA ASN A 4 -55.13 47.93 37.95
C ASN A 4 -56.16 46.99 37.28
N PRO A 5 -57.13 46.44 38.03
CA PRO A 5 -58.22 45.65 37.46
C PRO A 5 -59.00 46.44 36.40
N GLY A 6 -59.26 45.84 35.24
CA GLY A 6 -59.95 46.49 34.11
C GLY A 6 -59.05 47.11 33.03
N GLN A 7 -57.74 47.25 33.29
CA GLN A 7 -56.76 47.62 32.26
C GLN A 7 -56.05 46.40 31.67
N PRO A 8 -55.71 46.40 30.36
CA PRO A 8 -54.82 45.39 29.77
C PRO A 8 -53.50 45.30 30.52
N VAL A 9 -52.92 44.09 30.58
CA VAL A 9 -51.61 43.86 31.19
C VAL A 9 -50.53 44.38 30.24
N THR A 10 -49.53 45.10 30.74
CA THR A 10 -48.38 45.49 29.92
C THR A 10 -47.47 44.29 29.66
N ILE A 11 -46.65 44.34 28.61
CA ILE A 11 -45.68 43.27 28.33
C ILE A 11 -44.75 43.07 29.54
N SER A 12 -44.28 44.16 30.15
CA SER A 12 -43.41 44.10 31.33
C SER A 12 -44.07 43.41 32.52
N GLU A 13 -45.31 43.78 32.84
CA GLU A 13 -46.07 43.18 33.95
C GLU A 13 -46.35 41.69 33.70
N TRP A 14 -46.67 41.32 32.45
CA TRP A 14 -46.92 39.92 32.11
C TRP A 14 -45.66 39.07 32.25
N TYR A 15 -44.52 39.53 31.72
CA TYR A 15 -43.26 38.80 31.80
C TYR A 15 -42.78 38.66 33.25
N ASP A 16 -42.81 39.74 34.03
CA ASP A 16 -42.36 39.71 35.41
C ASP A 16 -43.23 38.77 36.27
N ALA A 17 -44.56 38.78 36.06
CA ALA A 17 -45.46 37.86 36.73
C ALA A 17 -45.30 36.40 36.26
N ALA A 18 -45.09 36.19 34.96
CA ALA A 18 -44.98 34.84 34.38
C ALA A 18 -43.66 34.16 34.75
N PHE A 19 -42.56 34.91 34.83
CA PHE A 19 -41.23 34.34 35.05
C PHE A 19 -40.69 34.58 36.46
N GLY A 20 -41.09 35.66 37.14
CA GLY A 20 -40.57 35.96 38.47
C GLY A 20 -40.88 34.87 39.49
N ASP A 21 -42.13 34.45 39.60
CA ASP A 21 -42.52 33.44 40.60
C ASP A 21 -42.21 32.00 40.14
N ASN A 22 -42.13 31.77 38.83
CA ASN A 22 -41.84 30.45 38.27
C ASN A 22 -40.34 30.17 38.11
N LEU A 23 -39.48 31.20 38.11
CA LEU A 23 -38.02 31.08 37.98
C LEU A 23 -37.30 31.81 39.12
N PRO A 24 -37.21 31.18 40.31
CA PRO A 24 -36.67 31.82 41.51
C PRO A 24 -35.21 32.27 41.36
N ASN A 25 -34.40 31.55 40.58
CA ASN A 25 -33.01 31.93 40.31
C ASN A 25 -32.91 33.18 39.43
N LEU A 26 -33.78 33.30 38.43
CA LEU A 26 -33.85 34.49 37.59
C LEU A 26 -34.26 35.70 38.42
N LYS A 27 -35.30 35.55 39.25
CA LYS A 27 -35.75 36.60 40.17
C LYS A 27 -34.66 37.01 41.14
N ALA A 28 -33.97 36.04 41.77
CA ALA A 28 -32.85 36.32 42.66
C ALA A 28 -31.70 37.05 41.95
N THR A 29 -31.36 36.66 40.72
CA THR A 29 -30.29 37.29 39.92
C THR A 29 -30.66 38.72 39.55
N ALA A 30 -31.89 38.94 39.06
CA ALA A 30 -32.38 40.26 38.69
C ALA A 30 -32.43 41.21 39.90
N ILE A 31 -32.85 40.73 41.06
CA ILE A 31 -32.95 41.55 42.29
C ILE A 31 -31.58 41.74 42.96
N ALA A 32 -30.60 40.88 42.71
CA ALA A 32 -29.24 41.06 43.23
C ALA A 32 -28.42 42.11 42.46
N ASP A 33 -28.77 42.37 41.19
CA ASP A 33 -28.07 43.33 40.34
C ASP A 33 -28.55 44.76 40.64
N GLU A 34 -27.62 45.65 41.02
CA GLU A 34 -27.92 47.02 41.41
C GLU A 34 -28.64 47.85 40.33
N ARG A 35 -28.49 47.47 39.06
CA ARG A 35 -29.15 48.16 37.94
C ARG A 35 -30.65 47.91 37.90
N TYR A 36 -31.08 46.76 38.42
CA TYR A 36 -32.44 46.25 38.24
C TYR A 36 -33.22 46.11 39.55
N LYS A 37 -32.55 45.96 40.69
CA LYS A 37 -33.19 45.67 42.01
C LYS A 37 -34.33 46.61 42.40
N ASP A 38 -34.24 47.88 42.04
CA ASP A 38 -35.22 48.92 42.39
C ASP A 38 -36.21 49.23 41.24
N LYS A 39 -36.19 48.45 40.16
CA LYS A 39 -37.13 48.62 39.04
C LYS A 39 -38.51 48.05 39.40
N GLU A 40 -39.55 48.60 38.77
CA GLU A 40 -40.93 48.11 38.97
C GLU A 40 -41.10 46.66 38.50
N TYR A 41 -40.38 46.27 37.43
CA TYR A 41 -40.37 44.91 36.86
C TYR A 41 -38.92 44.44 36.67
N PRO A 42 -38.24 44.04 37.76
CA PRO A 42 -36.81 43.75 37.75
C PRO A 42 -36.46 42.54 36.87
N VAL A 43 -37.32 41.52 36.83
CA VAL A 43 -37.11 40.31 36.02
C VAL A 43 -37.26 40.62 34.54
N TYR A 44 -38.28 41.38 34.17
CA TYR A 44 -38.46 41.81 32.79
C TYR A 44 -37.30 42.68 32.31
N GLU A 45 -36.90 43.70 33.07
CA GLU A 45 -35.80 44.59 32.69
C GLU A 45 -34.48 43.84 32.54
N TYR A 46 -34.20 42.91 33.47
CA TYR A 46 -33.03 42.05 33.39
C TYR A 46 -33.05 41.18 32.13
N MET A 47 -34.19 40.53 31.83
CA MET A 47 -34.36 39.69 30.63
C MET A 47 -34.36 40.49 29.33
N ARG A 48 -34.82 41.74 29.33
CA ARG A 48 -34.77 42.60 28.14
C ARG A 48 -33.31 42.83 27.72
N ASP A 49 -32.46 43.10 28.70
CA ASP A 49 -31.07 43.50 28.45
C ASP A 49 -30.16 42.28 28.23
N HIS A 50 -30.49 41.13 28.83
CA HIS A 50 -29.63 39.93 28.81
C HIS A 50 -30.24 38.72 28.07
N GLY A 51 -31.49 38.82 27.63
CA GLY A 51 -32.27 37.69 27.13
C GLY A 51 -32.76 36.74 28.23
N ALA A 52 -33.44 35.67 27.82
CA ALA A 52 -33.91 34.61 28.73
C ALA A 52 -32.85 33.54 29.05
N TRP A 53 -31.65 33.67 28.47
CA TRP A 53 -30.64 32.61 28.41
C TRP A 53 -29.25 33.16 28.73
N LEU A 54 -28.79 32.89 29.95
CA LEU A 54 -27.38 33.06 30.32
C LEU A 54 -26.89 31.79 31.03
N GLU A 55 -25.81 31.20 30.52
CA GLU A 55 -25.14 30.04 31.13
C GLU A 55 -24.55 30.38 32.51
N GLU A 56 -24.11 31.63 32.67
CA GLU A 56 -23.44 32.15 33.87
C GLU A 56 -24.36 32.14 35.11
N ASN A 57 -25.66 32.42 34.91
CA ASN A 57 -26.61 32.60 36.02
C ASN A 57 -27.61 31.45 36.19
N LYS A 58 -27.42 30.33 35.48
CA LYS A 58 -28.17 29.07 35.69
C LYS A 58 -29.70 29.24 35.63
N ILE A 59 -30.17 30.14 34.77
CA ILE A 59 -31.60 30.48 34.66
C ILE A 59 -32.40 29.36 33.96
N TYR A 60 -31.79 28.67 32.99
CA TYR A 60 -32.33 27.45 32.37
C TYR A 60 -31.22 26.63 31.71
N SER A 61 -30.52 25.78 32.46
CA SER A 61 -29.77 24.68 31.83
C SER A 61 -29.83 23.44 32.71
N ALA A 62 -30.17 22.31 32.11
CA ALA A 62 -29.91 21.01 32.71
C ALA A 62 -28.38 20.84 32.64
N GLN A 63 -27.72 21.19 33.73
CA GLN A 63 -26.27 21.20 33.77
C GLN A 63 -25.77 19.77 33.63
N GLU A 64 -24.93 19.54 32.62
CA GLU A 64 -24.10 18.35 32.57
C GLU A 64 -23.15 18.40 33.76
N ARG A 65 -23.51 17.70 34.84
CA ARG A 65 -22.71 17.63 36.06
C ARG A 65 -22.33 16.19 36.31
N GLU A 66 -21.16 15.97 36.90
CA GLU A 66 -20.86 14.63 37.41
C GLU A 66 -21.89 14.26 38.49
N ILE A 67 -22.50 13.09 38.33
CA ILE A 67 -23.38 12.50 39.34
C ILE A 67 -22.57 12.36 40.60
N LYS A 68 -23.07 12.96 41.69
CA LYS A 68 -22.40 12.81 42.99
C LYS A 68 -22.60 11.39 43.50
N ASP A 69 -21.52 10.82 43.98
CA ASP A 69 -21.49 9.47 44.53
C ASP A 69 -21.17 9.56 46.04
N ASP A 70 -22.12 9.15 46.89
CA ASP A 70 -21.95 9.14 48.36
C ASP A 70 -21.50 7.77 48.90
N GLY A 71 -21.03 6.88 48.01
CA GLY A 71 -20.64 5.51 48.31
C GLY A 71 -21.78 4.52 48.11
N LYS A 72 -22.95 4.78 48.72
CA LYS A 72 -24.13 3.88 48.67
C LYS A 72 -25.13 4.26 47.58
N ASN A 73 -25.22 5.56 47.24
CA ASN A 73 -26.20 6.11 46.33
C ASN A 73 -25.54 7.01 45.28
N TYR A 74 -26.22 7.13 44.14
CA TYR A 74 -26.02 8.21 43.19
C TYR A 74 -26.99 9.35 43.50
N ILE A 75 -26.50 10.58 43.48
CA ILE A 75 -27.33 11.79 43.62
C ILE A 75 -27.41 12.44 42.24
N ALA A 76 -28.60 12.40 41.64
CA ALA A 76 -28.86 12.95 40.32
C ALA A 76 -30.22 13.67 40.34
N HIS A 77 -30.32 14.79 39.64
CA HIS A 77 -31.50 15.66 39.56
C HIS A 77 -32.08 16.02 40.94
N GLY A 78 -31.23 16.13 41.96
CA GLY A 78 -31.63 16.42 43.35
C GLY A 78 -32.19 15.23 44.14
N HIS A 79 -32.23 14.02 43.55
CA HIS A 79 -32.74 12.81 44.17
C HIS A 79 -31.64 11.79 44.45
N LYS A 80 -31.83 10.97 45.50
CA LYS A 80 -30.93 9.86 45.87
C LYS A 80 -31.41 8.54 45.27
N TYR A 81 -30.54 7.85 44.55
CA TYR A 81 -30.80 6.56 43.93
C TYR A 81 -29.83 5.51 44.47
N ASN A 82 -30.35 4.43 45.05
CA ASN A 82 -29.49 3.32 45.50
C ASN A 82 -28.81 2.67 44.30
N LYS A 83 -27.48 2.57 44.33
CA LYS A 83 -26.67 2.00 43.24
C LYS A 83 -27.10 0.60 42.81
N HIS A 84 -27.63 -0.21 43.74
CA HIS A 84 -28.07 -1.58 43.46
C HIS A 84 -29.29 -1.63 42.54
N HIS A 85 -30.07 -0.55 42.49
CA HIS A 85 -31.27 -0.44 41.66
C HIS A 85 -31.00 0.36 40.38
N VAL A 86 -29.76 0.81 40.18
CA VAL A 86 -29.36 1.59 39.02
C VAL A 86 -28.79 0.63 37.99
N HIS A 87 -29.47 0.56 36.85
CA HIS A 87 -29.04 -0.21 35.71
C HIS A 87 -28.33 0.67 34.70
N THR A 88 -27.08 0.32 34.36
CA THR A 88 -26.32 0.93 33.27
C THR A 88 -26.40 0.05 32.02
N ASP A 89 -26.97 0.58 30.94
CA ASP A 89 -26.97 -0.09 29.64
C ASP A 89 -25.55 -0.08 29.05
N LYS A 90 -24.98 -1.25 28.80
CA LYS A 90 -23.57 -1.39 28.36
C LYS A 90 -23.30 -0.88 26.94
N ARG A 91 -24.33 -0.77 26.09
CA ARG A 91 -24.18 -0.31 24.70
C ARG A 91 -24.23 1.22 24.63
N THR A 92 -25.00 1.84 25.52
CA THR A 92 -25.31 3.27 25.47
C THR A 92 -24.75 4.07 26.65
N GLY A 93 -24.25 3.40 27.69
CA GLY A 93 -23.76 4.04 28.93
C GLY A 93 -24.89 4.55 29.84
N VAL A 94 -26.16 4.29 29.52
CA VAL A 94 -27.28 4.99 30.16
C VAL A 94 -27.59 4.39 31.51
N MET A 95 -27.66 5.25 32.52
CA MET A 95 -28.03 4.90 33.88
C MET A 95 -29.52 5.16 34.10
N SER A 96 -30.25 4.13 34.54
CA SER A 96 -31.70 4.20 34.76
C SER A 96 -32.12 3.46 36.02
N VAL A 97 -33.24 3.87 36.61
CA VAL A 97 -33.90 3.21 37.74
C VAL A 97 -35.33 2.86 37.37
N GLU A 98 -35.84 1.77 37.95
CA GLU A 98 -37.25 1.40 37.83
C GLU A 98 -38.06 2.05 38.96
N HIS A 99 -39.09 2.80 38.59
CA HIS A 99 -39.96 3.50 39.54
C HIS A 99 -41.39 3.51 38.97
N ASP A 100 -42.35 3.03 39.76
CA ASP A 100 -43.76 2.87 39.37
C ASP A 100 -43.95 2.12 38.03
N GLY A 101 -43.18 1.03 37.84
CA GLY A 101 -43.25 0.21 36.62
C GLY A 101 -42.74 0.90 35.35
N LYS A 102 -42.09 2.06 35.47
CA LYS A 102 -41.47 2.80 34.35
C LYS A 102 -39.98 2.98 34.60
N LYS A 103 -39.17 2.81 33.54
CA LYS A 103 -37.75 3.14 33.58
C LYS A 103 -37.56 4.64 33.48
N LYS A 104 -36.97 5.25 34.52
CA LYS A 104 -36.57 6.66 34.53
C LYS A 104 -35.05 6.75 34.36
N SER A 105 -34.60 7.59 33.43
CA SER A 105 -33.18 7.88 33.26
C SER A 105 -32.70 8.78 34.38
N ILE A 106 -31.52 8.49 34.93
CA ILE A 106 -30.88 9.31 35.97
C ILE A 106 -29.55 9.92 35.50
N GLY A 107 -28.98 9.44 34.38
CA GLY A 107 -27.77 9.98 33.78
C GLY A 107 -27.14 9.07 32.74
N ILE A 108 -25.90 9.36 32.36
CA ILE A 108 -25.10 8.59 31.39
C ILE A 108 -23.66 8.45 31.85
N GLU A 109 -23.05 7.32 31.56
CA GLU A 109 -21.62 7.05 31.75
C GLU A 109 -20.88 7.25 30.42
N ILE A 110 -19.95 8.20 30.38
CA ILE A 110 -19.10 8.56 29.24
C ILE A 110 -17.65 8.43 29.69
N ASP A 111 -16.88 7.56 29.02
CA ASP A 111 -15.45 7.36 29.32
C ASP A 111 -15.16 7.14 30.82
N GLY A 112 -16.05 6.42 31.52
CA GLY A 112 -15.98 6.13 32.95
C GLY A 112 -16.48 7.23 33.88
N LYS A 113 -16.88 8.39 33.36
CA LYS A 113 -17.49 9.50 34.11
C LYS A 113 -19.01 9.45 34.02
N LYS A 114 -19.70 9.58 35.15
CA LYS A 114 -21.17 9.52 35.23
C LYS A 114 -21.73 10.93 35.29
N MET A 115 -22.57 11.30 34.33
CA MET A 115 -23.10 12.66 34.15
C MET A 115 -24.63 12.71 34.29
N GLU A 116 -25.15 13.67 35.06
CA GLU A 116 -26.56 14.08 35.09
C GLU A 116 -26.79 15.24 34.10
N GLY A 117 -28.00 15.42 33.53
CA GLY A 117 -28.31 16.59 32.69
C GLY A 117 -29.10 16.33 31.40
N PHE A 118 -29.28 15.07 30.98
CA PHE A 118 -30.04 14.74 29.78
C PHE A 118 -31.53 14.58 30.12
N ALA A 119 -32.30 15.67 30.04
CA ALA A 119 -33.67 15.73 30.57
C ALA A 119 -34.73 14.91 29.81
N THR A 120 -34.48 14.42 28.58
CA THR A 120 -35.45 13.60 27.83
C THR A 120 -34.80 12.51 26.99
N LEU A 121 -35.52 11.39 26.81
CA LEU A 121 -35.12 10.29 25.90
C LEU A 121 -34.96 10.76 24.44
N ASP A 122 -35.65 11.82 24.03
CA ASP A 122 -35.65 12.30 22.64
C ASP A 122 -34.32 12.96 22.25
N LYS A 123 -33.76 13.85 23.08
CA LYS A 123 -32.43 14.45 22.82
C LYS A 123 -31.31 13.41 22.80
N LYS A 124 -31.51 12.35 23.57
CA LYS A 124 -30.63 11.18 23.59
C LYS A 124 -30.75 10.32 22.32
N LEU A 125 -31.96 10.13 21.81
CA LEU A 125 -32.19 9.46 20.52
C LEU A 125 -31.59 10.27 19.36
N GLU A 126 -31.65 11.59 19.42
CA GLU A 126 -31.10 12.49 18.41
C GLU A 126 -29.57 12.40 18.34
N ARG A 127 -28.88 12.42 19.49
CA ARG A 127 -27.43 12.20 19.57
C ARG A 127 -27.00 10.80 19.10
N GLU A 128 -27.76 9.75 19.44
CA GLU A 128 -27.50 8.39 18.94
C GLU A 128 -27.65 8.31 17.41
N LYS A 129 -28.66 8.99 16.84
CA LYS A 129 -28.85 9.06 15.39
C LYS A 129 -27.70 9.77 14.68
N GLU A 130 -27.23 10.90 15.19
CA GLU A 130 -26.09 11.63 14.62
C GLU A 130 -24.81 10.81 14.69
N THR A 131 -24.55 10.16 15.83
CA THR A 131 -23.38 9.28 16.01
C THR A 131 -23.43 8.10 15.05
N LEU A 132 -24.59 7.47 14.89
CA LEU A 132 -24.78 6.36 13.95
C LEU A 132 -24.59 6.80 12.49
N TYR A 133 -25.05 8.00 12.14
CA TYR A 133 -24.87 8.58 10.80
C TYR A 133 -23.39 8.79 10.48
N VAL A 134 -22.61 9.33 11.41
CA VAL A 134 -21.15 9.50 11.24
C VAL A 134 -20.45 8.14 11.08
N ILE A 135 -20.81 7.15 11.88
CA ILE A 135 -20.25 5.78 11.79
C ILE A 135 -20.58 5.15 10.43
N LEU A 136 -21.81 5.32 9.93
CA LEU A 136 -22.21 4.83 8.62
C LEU A 136 -21.38 5.45 7.50
N GLN A 137 -21.17 6.78 7.52
CA GLN A 137 -20.32 7.48 6.56
C GLN A 137 -18.86 6.97 6.59
N GLN A 138 -18.31 6.76 7.78
CA GLN A 138 -16.96 6.18 7.93
C GLN A 138 -16.89 4.76 7.36
N LYS A 139 -17.89 3.91 7.62
CA LYS A 139 -17.96 2.54 7.08
C LYS A 139 -18.06 2.50 5.56
N GLU A 140 -18.81 3.42 4.95
CA GLU A 140 -18.88 3.54 3.50
C GLU A 140 -17.54 3.96 2.88
N LEU A 141 -16.82 4.89 3.52
CA LEU A 141 -15.47 5.29 3.12
C LEU A 141 -14.47 4.12 3.22
N GLU A 142 -14.50 3.35 4.31
CA GLU A 142 -13.67 2.15 4.48
C GLU A 142 -13.95 1.12 3.38
N LYS A 143 -15.23 0.84 3.10
CA LYS A 143 -15.64 -0.08 2.03
C LYS A 143 -15.13 0.38 0.67
N ARG A 144 -15.19 1.69 0.39
CA ARG A 144 -14.67 2.26 -0.86
C ARG A 144 -13.15 2.10 -0.97
N LYS A 145 -12.40 2.33 0.10
CA LYS A 145 -10.94 2.08 0.14
C LYS A 145 -10.62 0.61 -0.15
N TYR A 146 -11.33 -0.32 0.47
CA TYR A 146 -11.09 -1.75 0.28
C TYR A 146 -11.38 -2.20 -1.17
N ASN A 147 -12.45 -1.68 -1.78
CA ASN A 147 -12.79 -1.96 -3.17
C ASN A 147 -11.72 -1.46 -4.15
N LEU A 148 -11.17 -0.26 -3.91
CA LEU A 148 -10.04 0.26 -4.70
C LEU A 148 -8.81 -0.64 -4.57
N MET A 149 -8.51 -1.11 -3.35
CA MET A 149 -7.39 -2.02 -3.10
C MET A 149 -7.57 -3.37 -3.82
N ILE A 150 -8.79 -3.92 -3.81
CA ILE A 150 -9.14 -5.14 -4.57
C ILE A 150 -8.94 -4.92 -6.07
N GLN A 151 -9.42 -3.79 -6.61
CA GLN A 151 -9.28 -3.47 -8.04
C GLN A 151 -7.80 -3.35 -8.44
N ALA A 152 -7.00 -2.60 -7.67
CA ALA A 152 -5.57 -2.49 -7.87
C ALA A 152 -4.89 -3.87 -7.84
N LYS A 153 -5.20 -4.69 -6.83
CA LYS A 153 -4.64 -6.05 -6.71
C LYS A 153 -5.05 -6.96 -7.87
N LYS A 154 -6.29 -6.87 -8.35
CA LYS A 154 -6.76 -7.58 -9.55
C LYS A 154 -6.03 -7.13 -10.81
N GLN A 155 -5.75 -5.84 -10.97
CA GLN A 155 -4.97 -5.33 -12.11
C GLN A 155 -3.52 -5.82 -12.07
N THR A 156 -2.88 -5.78 -10.91
CA THR A 156 -1.52 -6.32 -10.71
C THR A 156 -1.48 -7.83 -11.00
N LEU A 157 -2.47 -8.60 -10.52
CA LEU A 157 -2.56 -10.03 -10.80
C LEU A 157 -2.71 -10.33 -12.30
N LYS A 158 -3.49 -9.53 -13.03
CA LYS A 158 -3.62 -9.65 -14.49
C LYS A 158 -2.31 -9.36 -15.23
N LYS A 159 -1.49 -8.42 -14.73
CA LYS A 159 -0.15 -8.15 -15.29
C LYS A 159 0.79 -9.33 -15.04
N LEU A 160 0.86 -9.79 -13.79
CA LEU A 160 1.63 -10.97 -13.39
C LEU A 160 1.26 -12.23 -14.19
N SER A 161 -0.04 -12.49 -14.42
CA SER A 161 -0.47 -13.65 -15.21
C SER A 161 -0.09 -13.55 -16.69
N LYS A 162 -0.06 -12.32 -17.25
CA LYS A 162 0.42 -12.10 -18.63
C LYS A 162 1.92 -12.31 -18.72
N ASP A 163 2.66 -11.82 -17.72
CA ASP A 163 4.10 -11.99 -17.63
C ASP A 163 4.45 -13.47 -17.45
N GLU A 164 3.76 -14.20 -16.57
CA GLU A 164 3.92 -15.64 -16.39
C GLU A 164 3.67 -16.41 -17.70
N ALA A 165 2.59 -16.11 -18.42
CA ALA A 165 2.31 -16.72 -19.72
C ALA A 165 3.40 -16.37 -20.76
N TYR A 166 3.89 -15.13 -20.76
CA TYR A 166 5.00 -14.68 -21.63
C TYR A 166 6.32 -15.38 -21.29
N PHE A 167 6.65 -15.52 -20.00
CA PHE A 167 7.82 -16.24 -19.52
C PHE A 167 7.73 -17.75 -19.82
N LEU A 168 6.55 -18.37 -19.65
CA LEU A 168 6.35 -19.79 -19.96
C LEU A 168 6.48 -20.05 -21.46
N LYS A 169 5.92 -19.16 -22.30
CA LYS A 169 6.07 -19.21 -23.76
C LYS A 169 7.53 -19.02 -24.16
N THR A 170 8.20 -18.04 -23.58
CA THR A 170 9.62 -17.77 -23.84
C THR A 170 10.50 -18.92 -23.37
N LYS A 171 10.22 -19.55 -22.23
CA LYS A 171 10.91 -20.75 -21.74
C LYS A 171 10.73 -21.92 -22.70
N LYS A 172 9.51 -22.22 -23.16
CA LYS A 172 9.24 -23.27 -24.16
C LYS A 172 9.97 -23.00 -25.49
N GLU A 173 10.00 -21.75 -25.93
CA GLU A 173 10.70 -21.34 -27.15
C GLU A 173 12.22 -21.42 -26.99
N LEU A 174 12.75 -21.07 -25.81
CA LEU A 174 14.17 -21.18 -25.49
C LEU A 174 14.59 -22.65 -25.40
N GLU A 175 13.77 -23.52 -24.82
CA GLU A 175 13.98 -24.97 -24.83
C GLU A 175 13.97 -25.54 -26.25
N LYS A 176 13.04 -25.10 -27.11
CA LYS A 176 13.01 -25.49 -28.53
C LYS A 176 14.27 -25.01 -29.26
N SER A 177 14.68 -23.77 -29.03
CA SER A 177 15.88 -23.19 -29.61
C SER A 177 17.13 -23.91 -29.13
N SER A 178 17.20 -24.23 -27.83
CA SER A 178 18.27 -25.03 -27.24
C SER A 178 18.33 -26.42 -27.83
N LYS A 179 17.19 -27.11 -28.00
CA LYS A 179 17.12 -28.42 -28.68
C LYS A 179 17.52 -28.33 -30.15
N LYS A 180 17.18 -27.24 -30.83
CA LYS A 180 17.59 -27.02 -32.22
C LYS A 180 19.10 -26.80 -32.32
N VAL A 181 19.68 -25.98 -31.46
CA VAL A 181 21.14 -25.82 -31.32
C VAL A 181 21.79 -27.16 -30.99
N GLN A 182 21.22 -27.95 -30.07
CA GLN A 182 21.67 -29.31 -29.74
C GLN A 182 21.72 -30.20 -30.98
N SER A 183 20.63 -30.26 -31.74
CA SER A 183 20.53 -31.08 -32.97
C SER A 183 21.46 -30.62 -34.08
N ILE A 184 21.73 -29.31 -34.18
CA ILE A 184 22.72 -28.74 -35.11
C ILE A 184 24.11 -29.20 -34.68
N ILE A 185 24.44 -29.11 -33.39
CA ILE A 185 25.74 -29.55 -32.89
C ILE A 185 25.90 -31.09 -32.99
N GLU A 186 24.85 -31.88 -32.77
CA GLU A 186 24.87 -33.34 -32.96
C GLU A 186 25.03 -33.74 -34.43
N SER A 187 24.33 -33.07 -35.35
CA SER A 187 24.49 -33.31 -36.79
C SER A 187 25.85 -32.85 -37.31
N LEU A 188 26.42 -31.78 -36.76
CA LEU A 188 27.77 -31.32 -37.04
C LEU A 188 28.82 -32.28 -36.46
N SER A 189 28.70 -32.72 -35.21
CA SER A 189 29.61 -33.69 -34.59
C SER A 189 29.56 -35.06 -35.27
N LYS A 190 28.39 -35.49 -35.76
CA LYS A 190 28.26 -36.70 -36.59
C LYS A 190 28.91 -36.55 -37.96
N ARG A 191 28.91 -35.35 -38.55
CA ARG A 191 29.66 -35.02 -39.78
C ARG A 191 31.17 -34.91 -39.57
N ILE A 192 31.61 -34.60 -38.35
CA ILE A 192 33.02 -34.40 -37.97
C ILE A 192 33.67 -35.72 -37.46
N LYS A 193 33.06 -36.89 -37.70
CA LYS A 193 33.75 -38.18 -37.62
C LYS A 193 34.71 -38.36 -38.80
N GLU A 194 35.76 -37.54 -38.84
CA GLU A 194 37.04 -37.78 -39.53
C GLU A 194 37.92 -36.52 -39.42
N LYS A 195 38.53 -36.33 -38.25
CA LYS A 195 39.95 -35.93 -38.07
C LYS A 195 40.19 -35.46 -36.63
N SER A 196 41.17 -36.13 -36.02
CA SER A 196 41.96 -35.80 -34.82
C SER A 196 41.76 -34.43 -34.15
N TYR A 197 40.95 -34.36 -33.08
CA TYR A 197 40.94 -33.21 -32.14
C TYR A 197 40.88 -33.61 -30.64
N LYS A 198 41.51 -34.74 -30.26
CA LYS A 198 41.61 -35.16 -28.84
C LYS A 198 42.54 -34.29 -27.96
N ASN A 199 43.29 -33.34 -28.53
CA ASN A 199 44.31 -32.58 -27.80
C ASN A 199 43.89 -31.18 -27.29
N LEU A 200 42.67 -30.70 -27.58
CA LEU A 200 42.24 -29.34 -27.18
C LEU A 200 41.65 -29.26 -25.76
N ILE A 201 41.06 -30.35 -25.25
CA ILE A 201 40.41 -30.39 -23.91
C ILE A 201 41.44 -30.21 -22.75
N LYS A 202 42.74 -30.41 -23.01
CA LYS A 202 43.81 -30.29 -21.99
C LYS A 202 44.35 -28.87 -21.77
N ARG A 203 43.80 -27.82 -22.42
CA ARG A 203 44.36 -26.47 -22.34
C ARG A 203 43.33 -25.40 -21.96
N LYS A 204 42.90 -25.41 -20.69
CA LYS A 204 42.17 -24.28 -20.07
C LYS A 204 43.06 -23.02 -20.06
N GLY A 205 42.50 -21.83 -20.28
CA GLY A 205 43.23 -20.54 -20.32
C GLY A 205 43.85 -20.12 -21.66
N ILE A 206 43.36 -20.65 -22.79
CA ILE A 206 43.87 -20.30 -24.14
C ILE A 206 43.06 -19.21 -24.84
N PHE A 207 41.82 -19.00 -24.43
CA PHE A 207 40.94 -18.07 -25.12
C PHE A 207 41.32 -16.63 -24.79
N SER A 208 41.38 -15.76 -25.80
CA SER A 208 41.50 -14.33 -25.54
C SER A 208 40.14 -13.74 -25.18
N TRP A 209 40.17 -12.70 -24.35
CA TRP A 209 39.00 -11.86 -24.10
C TRP A 209 38.34 -11.42 -25.42
N PRO A 210 37.02 -11.66 -25.58
CA PRO A 210 36.32 -11.38 -26.83
C PRO A 210 36.07 -9.88 -27.04
N VAL A 211 36.08 -9.09 -25.96
CA VAL A 211 35.94 -7.64 -25.97
C VAL A 211 36.63 -7.04 -24.74
N ARG A 212 37.07 -5.78 -24.83
CA ARG A 212 37.54 -5.03 -23.66
C ARG A 212 36.34 -4.51 -22.87
N GLY A 213 36.26 -4.84 -21.59
CA GLY A 213 35.12 -4.45 -20.76
C GLY A 213 35.18 -5.01 -19.34
N LYS A 214 34.15 -4.72 -18.56
CA LYS A 214 33.99 -5.22 -17.19
C LYS A 214 32.96 -6.33 -17.16
N VAL A 215 33.29 -7.45 -16.52
CA VAL A 215 32.29 -8.52 -16.27
C VAL A 215 31.27 -8.01 -15.25
N VAL A 216 30.01 -7.93 -15.67
CA VAL A 216 28.89 -7.45 -14.83
C VAL A 216 27.95 -8.58 -14.40
N SER A 217 28.09 -9.76 -15.02
CA SER A 217 27.24 -10.91 -14.79
C SER A 217 28.07 -12.18 -14.94
N LEU A 218 28.12 -13.01 -13.88
CA LEU A 218 28.87 -14.27 -13.87
C LEU A 218 28.05 -15.47 -14.38
N PHE A 219 28.72 -16.56 -14.71
CA PHE A 219 28.12 -17.85 -15.03
C PHE A 219 27.50 -18.51 -13.79
N GLY A 220 26.48 -19.35 -13.98
CA GLY A 220 25.93 -20.22 -12.92
C GLY A 220 24.57 -19.81 -12.37
N LYS A 221 24.18 -20.41 -11.24
CA LYS A 221 22.88 -20.17 -10.59
C LYS A 221 22.83 -18.77 -9.98
N LYS A 222 21.77 -18.03 -10.27
CA LYS A 222 21.49 -16.68 -9.78
C LYS A 222 20.10 -16.60 -9.19
N VAL A 223 19.94 -15.73 -8.22
CA VAL A 223 18.64 -15.40 -7.63
C VAL A 223 18.19 -14.07 -8.22
N HIS A 224 16.98 -14.02 -8.77
CA HIS A 224 16.39 -12.78 -9.22
C HIS A 224 16.11 -11.87 -8.00
N PRO A 225 16.62 -10.63 -7.95
CA PRO A 225 16.52 -9.79 -6.75
C PRO A 225 15.07 -9.47 -6.37
N GLU A 226 14.20 -9.24 -7.37
CA GLU A 226 12.79 -8.89 -7.14
C GLU A 226 11.89 -10.11 -6.87
N PHE A 227 11.98 -11.17 -7.69
CA PHE A 227 11.08 -12.32 -7.62
C PHE A 227 11.60 -13.48 -6.76
N LYS A 228 12.84 -13.40 -6.24
CA LYS A 228 13.53 -14.47 -5.49
C LYS A 228 13.56 -15.83 -6.19
N THR A 229 13.38 -15.86 -7.51
CA THR A 229 13.43 -17.08 -8.31
C THR A 229 14.87 -17.41 -8.70
N VAL A 230 15.20 -18.70 -8.71
CA VAL A 230 16.52 -19.17 -9.14
C VAL A 230 16.52 -19.37 -10.66
N TYR A 231 17.43 -18.72 -11.36
CA TYR A 231 17.69 -18.92 -12.79
C TYR A 231 19.17 -19.26 -13.03
N PHE A 232 19.50 -19.80 -14.20
CA PHE A 232 20.88 -20.18 -14.55
C PHE A 232 21.40 -19.29 -15.68
N SER A 233 22.55 -18.65 -15.47
CA SER A 233 23.28 -17.92 -16.50
C SER A 233 24.22 -18.88 -17.23
N SER A 234 23.98 -19.10 -18.52
CA SER A 234 24.77 -19.99 -19.40
C SER A 234 26.12 -19.42 -19.83
N GLY A 235 26.42 -18.18 -19.44
CA GLY A 235 27.69 -17.51 -19.73
C GLY A 235 27.93 -16.30 -18.83
N ILE A 236 28.86 -15.44 -19.25
CA ILE A 236 29.15 -14.16 -18.63
C ILE A 236 28.62 -13.00 -19.48
N ASP A 237 28.26 -11.89 -18.84
CA ASP A 237 27.97 -10.64 -19.53
C ASP A 237 29.09 -9.62 -19.29
N ILE A 238 29.62 -9.06 -20.38
CA ILE A 238 30.75 -8.13 -20.38
C ILE A 238 30.25 -6.75 -20.82
N LEU A 239 30.17 -5.82 -19.88
CA LEU A 239 29.83 -4.42 -20.12
C LEU A 239 30.96 -3.74 -20.89
N SER A 240 30.63 -3.11 -22.01
CA SER A 240 31.59 -2.42 -22.88
C SER A 240 30.93 -1.17 -23.48
N LYS A 241 31.55 -0.58 -24.51
CA LYS A 241 30.96 0.53 -25.27
C LYS A 241 30.09 -0.04 -26.39
N GLU A 242 28.95 0.60 -26.66
CA GLU A 242 28.15 0.22 -27.83
C GLU A 242 28.99 0.38 -29.10
N GLY A 243 28.93 -0.61 -30.00
CA GLY A 243 29.73 -0.62 -31.23
C GLY A 243 31.18 -1.08 -31.05
N GLU A 244 31.65 -1.36 -29.82
CA GLU A 244 33.01 -1.88 -29.60
C GLU A 244 33.23 -3.19 -30.38
N LYS A 245 34.43 -3.38 -30.91
CA LYS A 245 34.75 -4.54 -31.76
C LYS A 245 34.78 -5.82 -30.93
N VAL A 246 33.97 -6.80 -31.33
CA VAL A 246 33.96 -8.16 -30.77
C VAL A 246 34.88 -9.04 -31.62
N ARG A 247 35.73 -9.82 -30.95
CA ARG A 247 36.77 -10.65 -31.58
C ARG A 247 36.61 -12.12 -31.24
N ALA A 248 36.97 -12.99 -32.18
CA ALA A 248 37.03 -14.42 -31.94
C ALA A 248 38.08 -14.74 -30.87
N CYS A 249 37.68 -15.51 -29.86
CA CYS A 249 38.55 -15.84 -28.72
C CYS A 249 39.63 -16.89 -29.06
N ALA A 250 39.43 -17.67 -30.13
CA ALA A 250 40.33 -18.68 -30.66
C ALA A 250 40.06 -18.92 -32.15
N ASP A 251 40.95 -19.67 -32.81
CA ASP A 251 40.78 -20.12 -34.20
C ASP A 251 39.57 -21.05 -34.29
N GLY A 252 38.78 -20.95 -35.36
CA GLY A 252 37.61 -21.81 -35.54
C GLY A 252 36.82 -21.52 -36.80
N GLU A 253 35.72 -22.25 -36.95
CA GLU A 253 34.74 -22.08 -38.03
C GLU A 253 33.44 -21.48 -37.47
N VAL A 254 32.90 -20.47 -38.14
CA VAL A 254 31.60 -19.89 -37.80
C VAL A 254 30.50 -20.87 -38.20
N ILE A 255 29.91 -21.55 -37.22
CA ILE A 255 28.86 -22.55 -37.47
C ILE A 255 27.45 -21.95 -37.47
N TYR A 256 27.29 -20.73 -36.94
CA TYR A 256 26.01 -20.03 -36.95
C TYR A 256 26.16 -18.52 -36.78
N THR A 257 25.35 -17.79 -37.53
CA THR A 257 25.11 -16.34 -37.44
C THR A 257 23.61 -16.11 -37.60
N GLY A 258 23.04 -15.25 -36.76
CA GLY A 258 21.60 -15.00 -36.83
C GLY A 258 21.06 -14.39 -35.55
N PHE A 259 19.74 -14.48 -35.38
CA PHE A 259 19.03 -14.00 -34.20
C PHE A 259 18.42 -15.18 -33.44
N MET A 260 18.68 -15.27 -32.14
CA MET A 260 17.94 -16.15 -31.24
C MET A 260 17.30 -15.35 -30.12
N LYS A 261 16.03 -15.63 -29.86
CA LYS A 261 15.28 -15.02 -28.77
C LYS A 261 15.99 -15.29 -27.44
N GLY A 262 16.22 -14.25 -26.65
CA GLY A 262 16.95 -14.31 -25.38
C GLY A 262 18.46 -14.04 -25.48
N LEU A 263 19.07 -14.26 -26.64
CA LEU A 263 20.48 -13.98 -26.95
C LEU A 263 20.67 -12.85 -27.97
N GLY A 264 19.58 -12.36 -28.59
CA GLY A 264 19.64 -11.31 -29.60
C GLY A 264 20.32 -11.79 -30.88
N LYS A 265 20.98 -10.87 -31.58
CA LYS A 265 21.87 -11.23 -32.70
C LYS A 265 23.13 -11.88 -32.13
N LEU A 266 23.54 -13.00 -32.70
CA LEU A 266 24.66 -13.78 -32.18
C LEU A 266 25.49 -14.46 -33.27
N ILE A 267 26.68 -14.90 -32.86
CA ILE A 267 27.61 -15.73 -33.63
C ILE A 267 27.98 -16.95 -32.77
N ILE A 268 28.06 -18.13 -33.38
CA ILE A 268 28.61 -19.34 -32.76
C ILE A 268 29.83 -19.78 -33.56
N ILE A 269 30.96 -19.94 -32.89
CA ILE A 269 32.21 -20.42 -33.48
C ILE A 269 32.54 -21.80 -32.89
N TYR A 270 32.81 -22.78 -33.76
CA TYR A 270 33.31 -24.08 -33.38
C TYR A 270 34.83 -24.11 -33.47
N HIS A 271 35.49 -24.52 -32.39
CA HIS A 271 36.95 -24.49 -32.27
C HIS A 271 37.61 -25.87 -32.41
N GLY A 272 36.81 -26.91 -32.72
CA GLY A 272 37.27 -28.30 -32.68
C GLY A 272 37.15 -28.92 -31.28
N GLY A 273 37.29 -30.24 -31.20
CA GLY A 273 37.30 -30.98 -29.93
C GLY A 273 36.03 -30.81 -29.08
N ASN A 274 34.87 -30.69 -29.72
CA ASN A 274 33.57 -30.43 -29.06
C ASN A 274 33.47 -29.11 -28.29
N ILE A 275 34.35 -28.15 -28.57
CA ILE A 275 34.33 -26.82 -27.96
C ILE A 275 33.73 -25.81 -28.92
N ALA A 276 32.76 -25.03 -28.43
CA ALA A 276 32.17 -23.92 -29.15
C ALA A 276 32.06 -22.68 -28.26
N THR A 277 32.13 -21.50 -28.86
CA THR A 277 31.86 -20.22 -28.18
C THR A 277 30.69 -19.49 -28.80
N ILE A 278 29.92 -18.80 -27.97
CA ILE A 278 28.75 -18.01 -28.36
C ILE A 278 28.98 -16.56 -28.00
N TYR A 279 28.73 -15.67 -28.96
CA TYR A 279 28.83 -14.22 -28.83
C TYR A 279 27.44 -13.64 -29.09
N GLY A 280 26.71 -13.27 -28.05
CA GLY A 280 25.33 -12.76 -28.11
C GLY A 280 25.23 -11.27 -27.80
N TYR A 281 24.04 -10.70 -27.97
CA TYR A 281 23.75 -9.26 -27.84
C TYR A 281 24.56 -8.39 -28.82
N LEU A 282 24.86 -8.92 -30.00
CA LEU A 282 25.60 -8.18 -31.03
C LEU A 282 24.71 -7.11 -31.68
N LYS A 283 25.31 -5.97 -32.03
CA LYS A 283 24.68 -4.96 -32.88
C LYS A 283 24.82 -5.37 -34.35
N ASP A 284 26.05 -5.60 -34.78
CA ASP A 284 26.39 -6.02 -36.14
C ASP A 284 27.17 -7.34 -36.14
N VAL A 285 26.96 -8.11 -37.21
CA VAL A 285 27.67 -9.36 -37.49
C VAL A 285 28.41 -9.17 -38.81
N ILE A 286 29.72 -9.36 -38.77
CA ILE A 286 30.63 -9.07 -39.90
C ILE A 286 31.03 -10.36 -40.65
N VAL A 287 30.92 -11.51 -39.99
CA VAL A 287 31.22 -12.83 -40.56
C VAL A 287 29.95 -13.58 -40.99
N LYS A 288 30.11 -14.59 -41.84
CA LYS A 288 29.04 -15.45 -42.35
C LYS A 288 29.24 -16.90 -41.89
N ASN A 289 28.19 -17.71 -42.00
CA ASN A 289 28.29 -19.14 -41.74
C ASN A 289 29.35 -19.77 -42.66
N ARG A 290 30.16 -20.68 -42.10
CA ARG A 290 31.32 -21.36 -42.70
C ARG A 290 32.58 -20.52 -42.85
N ASP A 291 32.59 -19.27 -42.41
CA ASP A 291 33.84 -18.49 -42.40
C ASP A 291 34.83 -19.10 -41.41
N ILE A 292 36.08 -19.24 -41.84
CA ILE A 292 37.20 -19.60 -40.97
C ILE A 292 37.75 -18.32 -40.35
N VAL A 293 37.77 -18.26 -39.03
CA VAL A 293 38.24 -17.11 -38.25
C VAL A 293 39.47 -17.50 -37.45
N LYS A 294 40.42 -16.58 -37.35
CA LYS A 294 41.59 -16.72 -36.47
C LYS A 294 41.31 -16.03 -35.14
N LYS A 295 42.03 -16.42 -34.09
CA LYS A 295 42.04 -15.73 -32.81
C LYS A 295 42.30 -14.24 -33.04
N GLY A 296 41.44 -13.39 -32.47
CA GLY A 296 41.51 -11.94 -32.58
C GLY A 296 40.83 -11.34 -33.82
N THR A 297 40.37 -12.15 -34.79
CA THR A 297 39.59 -11.66 -35.94
C THR A 297 38.33 -10.93 -35.45
N VAL A 298 38.04 -9.75 -36.00
CA VAL A 298 36.79 -9.02 -35.70
C VAL A 298 35.63 -9.77 -36.33
N ILE A 299 34.64 -10.13 -35.51
CA ILE A 299 33.49 -10.93 -35.94
C ILE A 299 32.18 -10.14 -35.87
N GLY A 300 32.13 -9.07 -35.08
CA GLY A 300 30.94 -8.25 -34.89
C GLY A 300 31.20 -7.04 -33.99
N THR A 301 30.13 -6.40 -33.57
CA THR A 301 30.16 -5.24 -32.66
C THR A 301 29.21 -5.42 -31.47
N VAL A 302 29.57 -4.85 -30.33
CA VAL A 302 28.74 -4.89 -29.11
C VAL A 302 27.43 -4.16 -29.34
N GLY A 303 26.32 -4.80 -28.98
CA GLY A 303 24.99 -4.20 -28.96
C GLY A 303 24.46 -4.01 -27.55
N ILE A 304 23.14 -3.93 -27.44
CA ILE A 304 22.43 -3.63 -26.19
C ILE A 304 21.87 -4.91 -25.58
N SER A 305 22.10 -5.11 -24.27
CA SER A 305 21.50 -6.18 -23.50
C SER A 305 19.98 -6.00 -23.43
N PRO A 306 19.17 -6.98 -23.86
CA PRO A 306 17.71 -6.92 -23.71
C PRO A 306 17.26 -7.06 -22.25
N LYS A 307 18.17 -7.45 -21.33
CA LYS A 307 17.86 -7.60 -19.91
C LYS A 307 18.08 -6.32 -19.11
N THR A 308 19.15 -5.58 -19.43
CA THR A 308 19.57 -4.41 -18.64
C THR A 308 19.44 -3.08 -19.39
N GLY A 309 19.37 -3.10 -20.73
CA GLY A 309 19.38 -1.89 -21.55
C GLY A 309 20.79 -1.30 -21.75
N ASP A 310 21.82 -1.90 -21.16
CA ASP A 310 23.21 -1.42 -21.26
C ASP A 310 23.99 -2.07 -22.41
N PRO A 311 25.00 -1.38 -22.98
CA PRO A 311 25.87 -1.95 -24.00
C PRO A 311 26.73 -3.11 -23.47
N THR A 312 26.40 -4.33 -23.88
CA THR A 312 26.89 -5.54 -23.24
C THR A 312 27.07 -6.66 -24.25
N LEU A 313 28.17 -7.41 -24.14
CA LEU A 313 28.38 -8.68 -24.86
C LEU A 313 27.98 -9.84 -23.95
N HIS A 314 27.12 -10.74 -24.44
CA HIS A 314 26.92 -12.05 -23.81
C HIS A 314 27.94 -13.04 -24.36
N PHE A 315 28.69 -13.72 -23.50
CA PHE A 315 29.71 -14.68 -23.90
C PHE A 315 29.54 -16.03 -23.21
N GLU A 316 29.41 -17.10 -24.00
CA GLU A 316 29.35 -18.48 -23.50
C GLU A 316 30.50 -19.32 -24.06
N VAL A 317 30.96 -20.27 -23.25
CA VAL A 317 31.79 -21.40 -23.68
C VAL A 317 30.99 -22.67 -23.48
N ARG A 318 30.98 -23.54 -24.49
CA ARG A 318 30.31 -24.84 -24.43
C ARG A 318 31.29 -25.95 -24.74
N VAL A 319 31.27 -26.98 -23.90
CA VAL A 319 32.06 -28.22 -24.06
C VAL A 319 31.08 -29.37 -24.11
N ASP A 320 31.18 -30.22 -25.14
CA ASP A 320 30.23 -31.31 -25.36
C ASP A 320 28.78 -30.82 -25.31
N THR A 321 28.52 -29.64 -25.90
CA THR A 321 27.23 -28.90 -25.90
C THR A 321 26.78 -28.27 -24.58
N VAL A 322 27.42 -28.60 -23.46
CA VAL A 322 27.05 -28.11 -22.13
C VAL A 322 27.74 -26.77 -21.86
N PRO A 323 27.00 -25.73 -21.43
CA PRO A 323 27.61 -24.46 -21.06
C PRO A 323 28.47 -24.63 -19.80
N VAL A 324 29.70 -24.13 -19.87
CA VAL A 324 30.69 -24.16 -18.78
C VAL A 324 31.10 -22.73 -18.44
N ASP A 325 31.69 -22.52 -17.26
CA ASP A 325 32.13 -21.20 -16.82
C ASP A 325 33.19 -20.62 -17.77
N PRO A 326 32.89 -19.54 -18.53
CA PRO A 326 33.84 -18.95 -19.47
C PRO A 326 35.12 -18.42 -18.82
N LEU A 327 35.08 -18.04 -17.54
CA LEU A 327 36.25 -17.51 -16.83
C LEU A 327 37.33 -18.56 -16.58
N GLN A 328 37.01 -19.86 -16.71
CA GLN A 328 38.02 -20.92 -16.67
C GLN A 328 38.76 -21.11 -18.00
N TRP A 329 38.32 -20.45 -19.07
CA TRP A 329 38.80 -20.63 -20.44
C TRP A 329 39.50 -19.41 -21.01
N LEU A 330 39.03 -18.22 -20.62
CA LEU A 330 39.66 -16.92 -20.82
C LEU A 330 40.91 -16.76 -19.95
#